data_AF-A0A1S6IVJ2-F1
#
_entry.id   AF-A0A1S6IVJ2-F1
#
_cell.length_a   1.000
_cell.length_b   1.000
_cell.length_c   1.000
_cell.angle_alpha   90.00
_cell.angle_beta   90.00
_cell.angle_gamma   90.00
#
_symmetry.space_group_name_H-M   'P 1'
#
loop_
_entity.id
_entity.type
_entity.pdbx_description
1 polymer ?
#
loop_
_entity_poly.entity_id
_entity_poly.type
_entity_poly.pdbx_seq_one_letter_code
_entity_poly.pdbx_strand_id
1 'polypeptide(L)'
;MGHIENSDREYQLLQKRLDHCIEGAPNSPVFISILKMLFTQAEANLARQIPLRPTPLPKLAKKIGMPVEALEEKITDMARRGLVFDAEHKGQRYVVLAPVVIGFFEFTFMRTRDNLPMAELAKLFDQYMMQDDKFAHGVFAGQTQIGRSLVREEALPDSDYAEILDWERASYIIESASRVGLSLCACRHKAEHLGKACDKPQQTCLTLNNGAKILIQNGLAEEISKAKALSILQQCKEQGLAQTADNVQRNVGYICNCCGCCCGMFKAMKTFNLNKAIVSSNWVMQIEQSKCTGCGACTRICPLGIISLQEEVIGDKKRRKASCSEDICLGCGVCYASCKFGAISLRPRSQRVFTPETTFDKIIMMAIERGKLTNLIFDDPSRLSHRALGRVMNIIEKSPPVKAVINSQPFKSVFLNTILAKVKKLADDY
;
A
#
# COMPACT_ATOMS: atom_id res chain seq x y z
N MET A 1 3.71 41.92 -25.10
CA MET A 1 2.71 41.00 -24.51
C MET A 1 3.42 40.23 -23.42
N GLY A 2 3.13 40.51 -22.15
CA GLY A 2 3.76 39.80 -21.03
C GLY A 2 3.33 38.34 -21.07
N HIS A 3 4.29 37.43 -21.21
CA HIS A 3 4.04 36.01 -20.98
C HIS A 3 3.64 35.86 -19.52
N ILE A 4 2.37 35.57 -19.26
CA ILE A 4 1.96 35.04 -17.96
C ILE A 4 2.62 33.66 -17.88
N GLU A 5 3.80 33.60 -17.28
CA GLU A 5 4.38 32.33 -16.86
C GLU A 5 3.35 31.69 -15.91
N ASN A 6 2.67 30.65 -16.39
CA ASN A 6 1.84 29.84 -15.53
C ASN A 6 2.77 29.14 -14.54
N SER A 7 2.97 29.77 -13.37
CA SER A 7 3.84 29.31 -12.27
C SER A 7 3.55 27.86 -11.86
N ASP A 8 2.36 27.37 -12.20
CA ASP A 8 1.85 26.08 -11.77
C ASP A 8 2.04 24.98 -12.83
N ARG A 9 2.49 25.33 -14.04
CA ARG A 9 2.61 24.40 -15.17
C ARG A 9 3.41 23.15 -14.82
N GLU A 10 4.59 23.29 -14.22
CA GLU A 10 5.45 22.14 -13.89
C GLU A 10 4.82 21.23 -12.83
N TYR A 11 4.11 21.80 -11.85
CA TYR A 11 3.39 21.03 -10.83
C TYR A 11 2.18 20.30 -11.42
N GLN A 12 1.45 20.92 -12.35
CA GLN A 12 0.35 20.26 -13.07
C GLN A 12 0.86 19.10 -13.94
N LEU A 13 2.02 19.27 -14.60
CA LEU A 13 2.64 18.19 -15.36
C LEU A 13 3.16 17.06 -14.46
N LEU A 14 3.73 17.40 -13.30
CA LEU A 14 4.11 16.41 -12.29
C LEU A 14 2.90 15.66 -11.74
N GLN A 15 1.79 16.35 -11.45
CA GLN A 15 0.54 15.71 -11.03
C GLN A 15 0.08 14.68 -12.07
N LYS A 16 0.02 15.06 -13.36
CA LYS A 16 -0.35 14.12 -14.44
C LYS A 16 0.61 12.93 -14.49
N ARG A 17 1.90 13.16 -14.26
CA ARG A 17 2.89 12.09 -14.19
C ARG A 17 2.60 11.12 -13.06
N LEU A 18 2.34 11.63 -11.86
CA LEU A 18 2.00 10.84 -10.68
C LEU A 18 0.67 10.09 -10.86
N ASP A 19 -0.28 10.68 -11.59
CA ASP A 19 -1.55 10.01 -11.87
C ASP A 19 -1.42 8.84 -12.84
N HIS A 20 -0.33 8.77 -13.61
CA HIS A 20 -0.01 7.58 -14.40
C HIS A 20 0.50 6.41 -13.54
N CYS A 21 0.95 6.64 -12.31
CA CYS A 21 1.30 5.57 -11.35
C CYS A 21 0.07 4.68 -11.08
N ILE A 22 0.30 3.42 -10.72
CA ILE A 22 -0.78 2.45 -10.51
C ILE A 22 -1.77 2.90 -9.42
N GLU A 23 -1.30 3.63 -8.42
CA GLU A 23 -2.10 4.14 -7.30
C GLU A 23 -2.90 5.40 -7.67
N GLY A 24 -2.43 6.13 -8.68
CA GLY A 24 -3.00 7.40 -9.10
C GLY A 24 -2.70 8.56 -8.18
N ALA A 25 -3.07 9.73 -8.67
CA ALA A 25 -2.93 11.01 -7.99
C ALA A 25 -3.96 11.98 -8.56
N PRO A 26 -5.27 11.80 -8.26
CA PRO A 26 -6.33 12.66 -8.77
C PRO A 26 -6.01 14.14 -8.61
N ASN A 27 -6.25 14.93 -9.66
CA ASN A 27 -5.92 16.34 -9.65
C ASN A 27 -6.80 17.12 -8.66
N SER A 28 -6.20 17.99 -7.87
CA SER A 28 -6.91 18.98 -7.05
C SER A 28 -6.00 20.17 -6.72
N PRO A 29 -6.56 21.37 -6.46
CA PRO A 29 -5.77 22.51 -5.99
C PRO A 29 -4.97 22.22 -4.70
N VAL A 30 -5.55 21.40 -3.82
CA VAL A 30 -4.91 20.93 -2.58
C VAL A 30 -3.67 20.10 -2.90
N PHE A 31 -3.78 19.16 -3.86
CA PHE A 31 -2.64 18.33 -4.25
C PHE A 31 -1.52 19.14 -4.91
N ILE A 32 -1.86 20.12 -5.75
CA ILE A 32 -0.87 21.03 -6.32
C ILE A 32 -0.13 21.81 -5.21
N SER A 33 -0.84 22.20 -4.14
CA SER A 33 -0.23 22.85 -2.98
C SER A 33 0.75 21.92 -2.25
N ILE A 34 0.41 20.64 -2.08
CA ILE A 34 1.34 19.62 -1.54
C ILE A 34 2.60 19.54 -2.42
N LEU A 35 2.46 19.45 -3.74
CA LEU A 35 3.60 19.35 -4.65
C LEU A 35 4.51 20.58 -4.56
N LYS A 36 3.96 21.80 -4.43
CA LYS A 36 4.73 23.05 -4.25
C LYS A 36 5.52 23.09 -2.95
N MET A 37 5.06 22.39 -1.91
CA MET A 37 5.77 22.32 -0.63
C MET A 37 6.89 21.27 -0.63
N LEU A 38 6.75 20.24 -1.46
CA LEU A 38 7.70 19.12 -1.50
C LEU A 38 8.76 19.27 -2.59
N PHE A 39 8.41 19.91 -3.71
CA PHE A 39 9.28 20.07 -4.88
C PHE A 39 9.52 21.54 -5.17
N THR A 40 10.75 21.89 -5.53
CA THR A 40 10.99 23.13 -6.28
C THR A 40 10.45 22.99 -7.70
N GLN A 41 10.27 24.09 -8.42
CA GLN A 41 9.77 24.04 -9.80
C GLN A 41 10.73 23.27 -10.73
N ALA A 42 12.03 23.41 -10.53
CA ALA A 42 13.06 22.66 -11.26
C ALA A 42 12.99 21.16 -10.96
N GLU A 43 12.74 20.79 -9.71
CA GLU A 43 12.55 19.40 -9.30
C GLU A 43 11.25 18.82 -9.84
N ALA A 44 10.16 19.60 -9.90
CA ALA A 44 8.92 19.14 -10.49
C ALA A 44 9.08 18.84 -11.99
N ASN A 45 9.79 19.70 -12.71
CA ASN A 45 10.16 19.50 -14.11
C ASN A 45 11.10 18.28 -14.29
N LEU A 46 12.00 18.02 -13.35
CA LEU A 46 12.84 16.81 -13.36
C LEU A 46 12.01 15.54 -13.09
N ALA A 47 11.24 15.54 -11.99
CA ALA A 47 10.44 14.44 -11.51
C ALA A 47 9.43 13.95 -12.56
N ARG A 48 8.79 14.87 -13.30
CA ARG A 48 7.82 14.50 -14.35
C ARG A 48 8.44 13.68 -15.50
N GLN A 49 9.77 13.72 -15.67
CA GLN A 49 10.50 13.02 -16.73
C GLN A 49 11.01 11.63 -16.31
N ILE A 50 11.01 11.35 -15.00
CA ILE A 50 11.44 10.07 -14.42
C ILE A 50 10.45 8.98 -14.81
N PRO A 51 10.91 7.87 -15.43
CA PRO A 51 10.09 6.71 -15.73
C PRO A 51 9.36 6.12 -14.49
N LEU A 52 8.17 5.57 -14.68
CA LEU A 52 7.37 4.83 -13.70
C LEU A 52 8.01 3.48 -13.35
N ARG A 53 8.99 3.04 -14.15
CA ARG A 53 9.78 1.83 -13.91
C ARG A 53 11.20 2.20 -13.49
N PRO A 54 11.84 1.37 -12.65
CA PRO A 54 13.25 1.54 -12.29
C PRO A 54 14.14 1.70 -13.53
N THR A 55 14.83 2.84 -13.60
CA THR A 55 15.64 3.23 -14.75
C THR A 55 17.08 3.52 -14.31
N PRO A 56 18.10 2.94 -14.96
CA PRO A 56 19.50 3.23 -14.65
C PRO A 56 19.79 4.72 -14.75
N LEU A 57 20.51 5.27 -13.78
CA LEU A 57 20.85 6.69 -13.72
C LEU A 57 21.51 7.21 -15.01
N PRO A 58 22.47 6.51 -15.65
CA PRO A 58 23.06 6.98 -16.91
C PRO A 58 22.06 7.06 -18.07
N LYS A 59 21.09 6.12 -18.11
CA LYS A 59 20.01 6.15 -19.12
C LYS A 59 19.07 7.34 -18.88
N LEU A 60 18.74 7.61 -17.62
CA LEU A 60 17.91 8.74 -17.22
C LEU A 60 18.60 10.08 -17.55
N ALA A 61 19.91 10.19 -17.26
CA ALA A 61 20.75 11.34 -17.60
C ALA A 61 20.72 11.65 -19.10
N LYS A 62 20.93 10.63 -19.94
CA LYS A 62 20.84 10.76 -21.41
C LYS A 62 19.45 11.22 -21.87
N LYS A 63 18.37 10.70 -21.27
CA LYS A 63 16.98 11.08 -21.61
C LYS A 63 16.70 12.54 -21.25
N ILE A 64 17.20 13.00 -20.12
CA ILE A 64 16.98 14.37 -19.62
C ILE A 64 17.91 15.38 -20.31
N GLY A 65 19.04 14.92 -20.86
CA GLY A 65 20.08 15.79 -21.41
C GLY A 65 20.93 16.47 -20.33
N MET A 66 21.19 15.76 -19.22
CA MET A 66 21.97 16.24 -18.08
C MET A 66 23.22 15.35 -17.87
N PRO A 67 24.39 15.90 -17.47
CA PRO A 67 25.53 15.09 -17.03
C PRO A 67 25.14 14.13 -15.89
N VAL A 68 25.74 12.94 -15.86
CA VAL A 68 25.37 11.89 -14.91
C VAL A 68 25.62 12.35 -13.47
N GLU A 69 26.75 13.02 -13.23
CA GLU A 69 27.19 13.50 -11.92
C GLU A 69 26.25 14.59 -11.39
N ALA A 70 25.84 15.53 -12.25
CA ALA A 70 24.90 16.59 -11.90
C ALA A 70 23.49 16.04 -11.62
N LEU A 71 23.06 15.01 -12.36
CA LEU A 71 21.80 14.33 -12.08
C LEU A 71 21.88 13.53 -10.77
N GLU A 72 23.02 12.89 -10.51
CA GLU A 72 23.25 12.10 -9.31
C GLU A 72 23.07 12.90 -8.03
N GLU A 73 23.64 14.10 -7.96
CA GLU A 73 23.49 15.01 -6.83
C GLU A 73 22.02 15.34 -6.56
N LYS A 74 21.28 15.73 -7.62
CA LYS A 74 19.85 16.06 -7.53
C LYS A 74 19.01 14.87 -7.09
N ILE A 75 19.23 13.69 -7.67
CA ILE A 75 18.52 12.46 -7.32
C ILE A 75 18.81 12.05 -5.88
N THR A 76 20.05 12.22 -5.41
CA THR A 76 20.43 11.88 -4.03
C THR A 76 19.70 12.76 -3.02
N ASP A 77 19.63 14.07 -3.26
CA ASP A 77 18.85 14.97 -2.41
C ASP A 77 17.35 14.63 -2.44
N MET A 78 16.78 14.43 -3.63
CA MET A 78 15.37 14.02 -3.77
C MET A 78 15.07 12.69 -3.06
N ALA A 79 15.99 11.71 -3.10
CA ALA A 79 15.85 10.42 -2.43
C ALA A 79 15.88 10.57 -0.90
N ARG A 80 16.81 11.36 -0.35
CA ARG A 80 16.86 11.72 1.08
C ARG A 80 15.60 12.44 1.56
N ARG A 81 14.96 13.22 0.69
CA ARG A 81 13.65 13.85 0.97
C ARG A 81 12.46 12.92 0.77
N GLY A 82 12.65 11.74 0.19
CA GLY A 82 11.60 10.73 -0.06
C GLY A 82 10.76 11.00 -1.30
N LEU A 83 11.27 11.74 -2.28
CA LEU A 83 10.54 12.12 -3.49
C LEU A 83 10.78 11.16 -4.67
N VAL A 84 11.87 10.39 -4.59
CA VAL A 84 12.20 9.32 -5.53
C VAL A 84 12.67 8.11 -4.73
N PHE A 85 12.48 6.93 -5.32
CA PHE A 85 13.19 5.73 -4.88
C PHE A 85 14.42 5.55 -5.72
N ASP A 86 15.51 5.19 -5.06
CA ASP A 86 16.70 4.70 -5.73
C ASP A 86 17.15 3.37 -5.13
N ALA A 87 17.76 2.54 -5.96
CA ALA A 87 18.28 1.25 -5.53
C ALA A 87 19.51 0.89 -6.36
N GLU A 88 20.51 0.32 -5.70
CA GLU A 88 21.67 -0.24 -6.38
C GLU A 88 21.42 -1.71 -6.74
N HIS A 89 21.64 -2.06 -8.01
CA HIS A 89 21.60 -3.41 -8.50
C HIS A 89 22.75 -3.65 -9.48
N LYS A 90 23.59 -4.66 -9.20
CA LYS A 90 24.77 -5.02 -10.01
C LYS A 90 25.68 -3.81 -10.32
N GLY A 91 25.97 -3.00 -9.31
CA GLY A 91 26.84 -1.81 -9.44
C GLY A 91 26.22 -0.64 -10.22
N GLN A 92 24.93 -0.70 -10.55
CA GLN A 92 24.21 0.41 -11.18
C GLN A 92 23.10 0.93 -10.28
N ARG A 93 23.00 2.26 -10.18
CA ARG A 93 21.90 2.94 -9.49
C ARG A 93 20.69 3.04 -10.41
N TYR A 94 19.55 2.53 -9.95
CA TYR A 94 18.26 2.65 -10.61
C TYR A 94 17.40 3.65 -9.86
N VAL A 95 16.64 4.45 -10.59
CA VAL A 95 15.78 5.50 -10.04
C VAL A 95 14.35 5.29 -10.54
N VAL A 96 13.38 5.53 -9.68
CA VAL A 96 11.95 5.59 -10.02
C VAL A 96 11.28 6.68 -9.18
N LEU A 97 10.28 7.34 -9.76
CA LEU A 97 9.50 8.36 -9.05
C LEU A 97 8.72 7.73 -7.88
N ALA A 98 8.72 8.35 -6.71
CA ALA A 98 7.89 7.88 -5.61
C ALA A 98 6.41 8.17 -5.92
N PRO A 99 5.49 7.19 -5.82
CA PRO A 99 4.06 7.44 -5.92
C PRO A 99 3.57 8.20 -4.67
N VAL A 100 2.29 8.56 -4.64
CA VAL A 100 1.71 9.21 -3.46
C VAL A 100 1.73 8.25 -2.25
N VAL A 101 1.24 7.02 -2.45
CA VAL A 101 1.14 5.93 -1.45
C VAL A 101 1.50 4.63 -2.16
N ILE A 102 2.31 3.71 -1.64
CA ILE A 102 3.26 3.87 -0.54
C ILE A 102 4.49 4.58 -1.11
N GLY A 103 4.67 5.85 -0.78
CA GLY A 103 5.72 6.68 -1.34
C GLY A 103 5.90 7.97 -0.56
N PHE A 104 5.86 9.12 -1.24
CA PHE A 104 6.27 10.37 -0.60
C PHE A 104 5.36 10.80 0.56
N PHE A 105 4.10 10.32 0.63
CA PHE A 105 3.27 10.50 1.82
C PHE A 105 3.91 9.84 3.04
N GLU A 106 4.17 8.53 2.97
CA GLU A 106 4.82 7.79 4.06
C GLU A 106 6.19 8.37 4.37
N PHE A 107 6.97 8.68 3.35
CA PHE A 107 8.34 9.18 3.55
C PHE A 107 8.37 10.58 4.12
N THR A 108 7.29 11.35 3.99
CA THR A 108 7.15 12.62 4.70
C THR A 108 6.91 12.40 6.18
N PHE A 109 6.00 11.49 6.54
CA PHE A 109 5.54 11.33 7.94
C PHE A 109 6.18 10.17 8.71
N MET A 110 7.07 9.37 8.12
CA MET A 110 7.75 8.27 8.83
C MET A 110 8.95 8.73 9.69
N ARG A 111 9.28 10.02 9.64
CA ARG A 111 10.32 10.68 10.44
C ARG A 111 9.90 12.10 10.80
N THR A 112 10.53 12.69 11.81
CA THR A 112 10.42 14.11 12.10
C THR A 112 11.28 14.92 11.13
N ARG A 113 10.84 16.14 10.79
CA ARG A 113 11.52 17.03 9.83
C ARG A 113 11.36 18.47 10.27
N ASP A 114 12.43 19.07 10.78
CA ASP A 114 12.40 20.46 11.27
C ASP A 114 12.39 21.47 10.12
N ASN A 115 12.81 21.05 8.93
CA ASN A 115 12.91 21.89 7.74
C ASN A 115 11.62 21.90 6.87
N LEU A 116 10.54 21.26 7.32
CA LEU A 116 9.25 21.29 6.63
C LEU A 116 8.13 21.73 7.57
N PRO A 117 7.14 22.50 7.08
CA PRO A 117 5.94 22.86 7.84
C PRO A 117 4.99 21.66 7.97
N MET A 118 5.35 20.71 8.82
CA MET A 118 4.69 19.40 8.94
C MET A 118 3.20 19.50 9.30
N ALA A 119 2.82 20.47 10.14
CA ALA A 119 1.42 20.71 10.49
C ALA A 119 0.57 21.10 9.28
N GLU A 120 1.12 21.93 8.38
CA GLU A 120 0.42 22.36 7.19
C GLU A 120 0.36 21.25 6.14
N LEU A 121 1.46 20.53 5.94
CA LEU A 121 1.47 19.31 5.12
C LEU A 121 0.43 18.29 5.62
N ALA A 122 0.32 18.09 6.94
CA ALA A 122 -0.65 17.17 7.51
C ALA A 122 -2.09 17.57 7.19
N LYS A 123 -2.42 18.88 7.26
CA LYS A 123 -3.74 19.39 6.88
C LYS A 123 -4.02 19.18 5.39
N LEU A 124 -3.07 19.53 4.52
CA LEU A 124 -3.23 19.37 3.07
C LEU A 124 -3.40 17.89 2.69
N PHE A 125 -2.61 16.98 3.26
CA PHE A 125 -2.76 15.55 3.03
C PHE A 125 -4.08 15.00 3.61
N ASP A 126 -4.53 15.48 4.76
CA ASP A 126 -5.84 15.10 5.31
C ASP A 126 -6.97 15.56 4.40
N GLN A 127 -6.92 16.81 3.94
CA GLN A 127 -7.88 17.34 2.99
C GLN A 127 -7.85 16.55 1.67
N TYR A 128 -6.68 16.31 1.10
CA TYR A 128 -6.55 15.58 -0.17
C TYR A 128 -7.05 14.13 -0.09
N MET A 129 -6.80 13.44 1.04
CA MET A 129 -7.09 12.02 1.17
C MET A 129 -8.46 11.72 1.79
N MET A 130 -9.05 12.66 2.54
CA MET A 130 -10.25 12.42 3.35
C MET A 130 -11.41 13.39 3.12
N GLN A 131 -11.21 14.54 2.43
CA GLN A 131 -12.31 15.50 2.21
C GLN A 131 -13.38 14.94 1.27
N ASP A 132 -12.97 14.20 0.26
CA ASP A 132 -13.84 13.45 -0.64
C ASP A 132 -13.26 12.04 -0.89
N ASP A 133 -13.97 11.27 -1.68
CA ASP A 133 -13.66 9.86 -1.94
C ASP A 133 -12.75 9.68 -3.16
N LYS A 134 -12.37 10.73 -3.90
CA LYS A 134 -11.67 10.62 -5.19
C LYS A 134 -10.32 9.95 -5.06
N PHE A 135 -9.51 10.40 -4.09
CA PHE A 135 -8.22 9.79 -3.81
C PHE A 135 -8.38 8.34 -3.37
N ALA A 136 -9.28 8.08 -2.43
CA ALA A 136 -9.52 6.75 -1.89
C ALA A 136 -10.01 5.77 -2.97
N HIS A 137 -10.92 6.18 -3.86
CA HIS A 137 -11.35 5.37 -5.00
C HIS A 137 -10.22 5.12 -5.99
N GLY A 138 -9.41 6.14 -6.30
CA GLY A 138 -8.26 5.99 -7.19
C GLY A 138 -7.29 4.90 -6.73
N VAL A 139 -7.01 4.86 -5.43
CA VAL A 139 -6.09 3.88 -4.83
C VAL A 139 -6.77 2.53 -4.58
N PHE A 140 -7.97 2.52 -4.00
CA PHE A 140 -8.56 1.32 -3.36
C PHE A 140 -9.75 0.68 -4.06
N ALA A 141 -10.21 1.18 -5.22
CA ALA A 141 -11.39 0.60 -5.89
C ALA A 141 -11.19 -0.80 -6.52
N GLY A 142 -9.94 -1.24 -6.70
CA GLY A 142 -9.61 -2.55 -7.29
C GLY A 142 -9.91 -3.75 -6.38
N GLN A 143 -9.61 -4.97 -6.87
CA GLN A 143 -9.57 -6.18 -6.05
C GLN A 143 -8.17 -6.40 -5.47
N THR A 144 -7.14 -6.14 -6.26
CA THR A 144 -5.74 -6.21 -5.85
C THR A 144 -5.32 -4.90 -5.20
N GLN A 145 -4.99 -4.97 -3.91
CA GLN A 145 -4.51 -3.82 -3.15
C GLN A 145 -3.03 -3.86 -2.84
N ILE A 146 -2.53 -2.72 -2.39
CA ILE A 146 -1.15 -2.51 -1.95
C ILE A 146 -0.85 -3.34 -0.69
N GLY A 147 -1.82 -3.50 0.20
CA GLY A 147 -1.66 -4.18 1.48
C GLY A 147 -2.71 -5.25 1.75
N ARG A 148 -2.31 -6.24 2.54
CA ARG A 148 -3.18 -7.30 3.09
C ARG A 148 -3.17 -7.29 4.61
N SER A 149 -4.22 -7.84 5.22
CA SER A 149 -4.25 -8.15 6.64
C SER A 149 -3.42 -9.40 6.92
N LEU A 150 -2.65 -9.39 8.00
CA LEU A 150 -2.07 -10.60 8.59
C LEU A 150 -2.95 -11.04 9.77
N VAL A 151 -3.10 -12.34 9.94
CA VAL A 151 -3.83 -12.92 11.07
C VAL A 151 -2.92 -12.96 12.30
N ARG A 152 -3.49 -12.81 13.50
CA ARG A 152 -2.76 -13.14 14.73
C ARG A 152 -2.62 -14.65 14.83
N GLU A 153 -1.39 -15.12 14.81
CA GLU A 153 -1.03 -16.53 14.88
C GLU A 153 -1.64 -17.20 16.12
N GLU A 154 -1.67 -16.49 17.25
CA GLU A 154 -2.25 -16.94 18.52
C GLU A 154 -3.76 -17.18 18.46
N ALA A 155 -4.43 -16.64 17.44
CA ALA A 155 -5.87 -16.72 17.29
C ALA A 155 -6.33 -17.92 16.46
N LEU A 156 -5.38 -18.66 15.90
CA LEU A 156 -5.61 -19.86 15.11
C LEU A 156 -5.80 -21.07 16.03
N PRO A 157 -6.60 -22.07 15.62
CA PRO A 157 -6.80 -23.28 16.41
C PRO A 157 -5.53 -24.13 16.42
N ASP A 158 -5.18 -24.66 17.59
CA ASP A 158 -4.18 -25.72 17.76
C ASP A 158 -4.74 -27.03 17.17
N SER A 159 -4.70 -27.18 15.85
CA SER A 159 -5.08 -28.43 15.19
C SER A 159 -4.07 -28.80 14.11
N ASP A 160 -3.85 -30.10 13.95
CA ASP A 160 -2.87 -30.68 13.01
C ASP A 160 -3.11 -30.29 11.53
N TYR A 161 -4.26 -29.68 11.20
CA TYR A 161 -4.66 -29.33 9.83
C TYR A 161 -4.72 -27.81 9.56
N ALA A 162 -4.45 -26.97 10.57
CA ALA A 162 -4.44 -25.52 10.41
C ALA A 162 -3.07 -25.04 9.87
N GLU A 163 -2.74 -25.41 8.63
CA GLU A 163 -1.54 -24.91 7.97
C GLU A 163 -1.71 -23.42 7.60
N ILE A 164 -1.24 -22.54 8.50
CA ILE A 164 -0.97 -21.16 8.16
C ILE A 164 0.28 -21.09 7.28
N LEU A 165 0.19 -20.40 6.15
CA LEU A 165 1.33 -20.26 5.25
C LEU A 165 2.34 -19.26 5.84
N ASP A 166 3.63 -19.49 5.60
CA ASP A 166 4.72 -18.66 6.10
C ASP A 166 4.56 -17.16 5.76
N TRP A 167 4.04 -16.84 4.57
CA TRP A 167 3.79 -15.46 4.14
C TRP A 167 2.54 -14.83 4.79
N GLU A 168 1.78 -15.56 5.59
CA GLU A 168 0.66 -15.06 6.39
C GLU A 168 1.05 -14.76 7.84
N ARG A 169 2.21 -15.27 8.29
CA ARG A 169 2.73 -15.14 9.65
C ARG A 169 3.58 -13.88 9.76
N ALA A 170 3.15 -12.94 10.60
CA ALA A 170 3.92 -11.72 10.84
C ALA A 170 5.29 -12.04 11.45
N SER A 171 5.37 -13.05 12.32
CA SER A 171 6.63 -13.52 12.93
C SER A 171 7.63 -13.99 11.86
N TYR A 172 7.21 -14.93 11.02
CA TYR A 172 8.03 -15.50 9.95
C TYR A 172 8.52 -14.44 8.96
N ILE A 173 7.64 -13.50 8.56
CA ILE A 173 8.02 -12.41 7.65
C ILE A 173 9.17 -11.58 8.25
N ILE A 174 9.16 -11.31 9.55
CA ILE A 174 10.24 -10.59 10.24
C ILE A 174 11.49 -11.46 10.34
N GLU A 175 11.35 -12.72 10.73
CA GLU A 175 12.46 -13.67 10.91
C GLU A 175 13.21 -13.95 9.60
N SER A 176 12.48 -14.08 8.49
CA SER A 176 13.03 -14.34 7.16
C SER A 176 13.56 -13.08 6.46
N ALA A 177 13.27 -11.89 6.98
CA ALA A 177 13.70 -10.64 6.35
C ALA A 177 15.23 -10.53 6.27
N SER A 178 15.76 -10.02 5.16
CA SER A 178 17.21 -9.79 5.04
C SER A 178 17.69 -8.58 5.85
N ARG A 179 16.81 -7.58 6.03
CA ARG A 179 17.02 -6.38 6.86
C ARG A 179 15.68 -5.90 7.41
N VAL A 180 15.72 -5.20 8.53
CA VAL A 180 14.55 -4.57 9.15
C VAL A 180 14.84 -3.11 9.47
N GLY A 181 14.01 -2.22 8.94
CA GLY A 181 14.01 -0.79 9.25
C GLY A 181 12.82 -0.43 10.12
N LEU A 182 13.03 0.40 11.14
CA LEU A 182 12.00 0.95 12.02
C LEU A 182 11.78 2.43 11.71
N SER A 183 10.52 2.84 11.69
CA SER A 183 10.15 4.24 11.50
C SER A 183 8.86 4.60 12.24
N LEU A 184 8.53 5.90 12.25
CA LEU A 184 7.25 6.37 12.75
C LEU A 184 6.12 5.85 11.87
N CYS A 185 4.95 5.59 12.47
CA CYS A 185 3.73 5.31 11.74
C CYS A 185 3.25 6.60 11.04
N ALA A 186 3.44 6.68 9.73
CA ALA A 186 3.09 7.86 8.93
C ALA A 186 1.65 8.35 9.16
N CYS A 187 0.67 7.43 9.25
CA CYS A 187 -0.72 7.78 9.49
C CYS A 187 -0.95 8.39 10.88
N ARG A 188 -0.29 7.89 11.92
CA ARG A 188 -0.44 8.38 13.29
C ARG A 188 0.35 9.66 13.50
N HIS A 189 1.54 9.79 12.93
CA HIS A 189 2.32 11.03 12.95
C HIS A 189 1.63 12.16 12.18
N LYS A 190 0.99 11.88 11.02
CA LYS A 190 0.08 12.84 10.38
C LYS A 190 -1.04 13.27 11.33
N ALA A 191 -1.67 12.32 12.03
CA ALA A 191 -2.75 12.61 12.96
C ALA A 191 -2.28 13.43 14.17
N GLU A 192 -1.03 13.25 14.63
CA GLU A 192 -0.42 14.02 15.71
C GLU A 192 -0.31 15.50 15.35
N HIS A 193 0.18 15.81 14.15
CA HIS A 193 0.21 17.17 13.61
C HIS A 193 -1.17 17.82 13.44
N LEU A 194 -2.24 17.02 13.46
CA LEU A 194 -3.64 17.49 13.41
C LEU A 194 -4.29 17.55 14.80
N GLY A 195 -3.59 17.18 15.87
CA GLY A 195 -4.15 17.07 17.22
C GLY A 195 -5.15 15.91 17.38
N LYS A 196 -5.06 14.88 16.53
CA LYS A 196 -6.01 13.75 16.43
C LYS A 196 -5.35 12.37 16.63
N ALA A 197 -4.08 12.31 17.02
CA ALA A 197 -3.40 11.04 17.27
C ALA A 197 -3.98 10.31 18.49
N CYS A 198 -3.95 8.99 18.44
CA CYS A 198 -4.15 8.16 19.63
C CYS A 198 -2.86 8.02 20.44
N ASP A 199 -2.98 7.44 21.63
CA ASP A 199 -1.92 7.13 22.58
C ASP A 199 -1.01 5.95 22.18
N LYS A 200 -1.24 5.32 21.03
CA LYS A 200 -0.47 4.15 20.57
C LYS A 200 0.95 4.56 20.15
N PRO A 201 2.00 3.73 20.42
CA PRO A 201 3.40 4.05 20.15
C PRO A 201 3.65 4.47 18.71
N GLN A 202 4.41 5.54 18.48
CA GLN A 202 4.69 6.03 17.13
C GLN A 202 5.63 5.13 16.33
N GLN A 203 6.69 4.61 16.94
CA GLN A 203 7.71 3.78 16.28
C GLN A 203 7.23 2.34 16.11
N THR A 204 6.35 2.11 15.12
CA THR A 204 5.72 0.79 14.90
C THR A 204 5.66 0.40 13.42
N CYS A 205 6.21 1.21 12.52
CA CYS A 205 6.23 0.90 11.10
C CYS A 205 7.51 0.14 10.76
N LEU A 206 7.37 -1.09 10.28
CA LEU A 206 8.49 -1.96 9.92
C LEU A 206 8.62 -1.98 8.40
N THR A 207 9.78 -1.58 7.89
CA THR A 207 10.17 -1.77 6.50
C THR A 207 11.10 -2.97 6.43
N LEU A 208 11.01 -3.78 5.38
CA LEU A 208 11.71 -5.06 5.28
C LEU A 208 12.49 -5.18 3.97
N ASN A 209 13.46 -6.11 3.96
CA ASN A 209 14.17 -6.54 2.76
C ASN A 209 14.83 -5.36 2.00
N ASN A 210 14.71 -5.34 0.66
CA ASN A 210 15.27 -4.26 -0.16
C ASN A 210 14.66 -2.89 0.18
N GLY A 211 13.38 -2.84 0.58
CA GLY A 211 12.75 -1.61 1.04
C GLY A 211 13.47 -1.04 2.27
N ALA A 212 13.78 -1.90 3.24
CA ALA A 212 14.53 -1.50 4.44
C ALA A 212 15.90 -0.95 4.07
N LYS A 213 16.65 -1.65 3.20
CA LYS A 213 17.97 -1.20 2.74
C LYS A 213 17.91 0.23 2.18
N ILE A 214 16.97 0.50 1.27
CA ILE A 214 16.82 1.80 0.61
C ILE A 214 16.46 2.90 1.62
N LEU A 215 15.50 2.62 2.51
CA LEU A 215 15.02 3.60 3.49
C LEU A 215 16.08 3.90 4.56
N ILE A 216 16.83 2.90 5.02
CA ILE A 216 17.95 3.08 5.95
C ILE A 216 19.05 3.93 5.31
N GLN A 217 19.46 3.61 4.08
CA GLN A 217 20.50 4.34 3.35
C GLN A 217 20.16 5.83 3.15
N ASN A 218 18.88 6.13 2.94
CA ASN A 218 18.39 7.50 2.75
C ASN A 218 18.02 8.21 4.07
N GLY A 219 18.27 7.61 5.24
CA GLY A 219 17.97 8.20 6.55
C GLY A 219 16.46 8.30 6.85
N LEU A 220 15.65 7.47 6.19
CA LEU A 220 14.19 7.44 6.34
C LEU A 220 13.74 6.44 7.41
N ALA A 221 14.58 5.45 7.74
CA ALA A 221 14.32 4.44 8.76
C ALA A 221 15.61 4.09 9.53
N GLU A 222 15.47 3.64 10.76
CA GLU A 222 16.56 3.14 11.61
C GLU A 222 16.72 1.63 11.42
N GLU A 223 17.94 1.11 11.26
CA GLU A 223 18.17 -0.33 11.19
C GLU A 223 18.03 -0.95 12.59
N ILE A 224 17.21 -2.01 12.70
CA ILE A 224 17.01 -2.73 13.96
C ILE A 224 17.19 -4.25 13.79
N SER A 225 17.45 -4.94 14.90
CA SER A 225 17.52 -6.40 14.90
C SER A 225 16.14 -7.04 14.72
N LYS A 226 16.11 -8.26 14.18
CA LYS A 226 14.88 -9.07 14.07
C LYS A 226 14.23 -9.31 15.43
N ALA A 227 15.04 -9.57 16.47
CA ALA A 227 14.56 -9.73 17.84
C ALA A 227 13.85 -8.47 18.35
N LYS A 228 14.41 -7.27 18.09
CA LYS A 228 13.76 -6.01 18.43
C LYS A 228 12.46 -5.81 17.67
N ALA A 229 12.43 -6.16 16.38
CA ALA A 229 11.24 -6.07 15.55
C ALA A 229 10.10 -7.00 16.03
N LEU A 230 10.43 -8.23 16.44
CA LEU A 230 9.47 -9.17 17.07
C LEU A 230 8.93 -8.63 18.40
N SER A 231 9.79 -8.00 19.21
CA SER A 231 9.33 -7.33 20.44
C SER A 231 8.37 -6.18 20.15
N ILE A 232 8.63 -5.35 19.14
CA ILE A 232 7.72 -4.27 18.70
C ILE A 232 6.41 -4.86 18.19
N LEU A 233 6.45 -5.93 17.39
CA LEU A 233 5.26 -6.64 16.92
C LEU A 233 4.40 -7.10 18.11
N GLN A 234 5.02 -7.70 19.13
CA GLN A 234 4.33 -8.17 20.32
C GLN A 234 3.67 -7.01 21.11
N GLN A 235 4.41 -5.92 21.34
CA GLN A 235 3.87 -4.71 21.97
C GLN A 235 2.67 -4.15 21.18
N CYS A 236 2.75 -4.15 19.85
CA CYS A 236 1.65 -3.71 18.99
C CYS A 236 0.42 -4.63 19.14
N LYS A 237 0.62 -5.95 19.22
CA LYS A 237 -0.47 -6.91 19.44
C LYS A 237 -1.16 -6.67 20.78
N GLU A 238 -0.40 -6.50 21.85
CA GLU A 238 -0.90 -6.21 23.21
C GLU A 238 -1.73 -4.93 23.26
N GLN A 239 -1.33 -3.93 22.48
CA GLN A 239 -2.05 -2.66 22.38
C GLN A 239 -3.24 -2.69 21.41
N GLY A 240 -3.58 -3.83 20.83
CA GLY A 240 -4.74 -3.98 19.94
C GLY A 240 -4.52 -3.39 18.54
N LEU A 241 -3.26 -3.21 18.10
CA LEU A 241 -2.97 -2.85 16.72
C LEU A 241 -3.15 -4.07 15.81
N ALA A 242 -3.70 -3.83 14.63
CA ALA A 242 -3.88 -4.84 13.59
C ALA A 242 -2.66 -4.84 12.66
N GLN A 243 -2.14 -6.03 12.36
CA GLN A 243 -1.02 -6.19 11.45
C GLN A 243 -1.50 -6.21 10.00
N THR A 244 -0.90 -5.36 9.19
CA THR A 244 -1.07 -5.34 7.74
C THR A 244 0.30 -5.39 7.08
N ALA A 245 0.42 -5.98 5.90
CA ALA A 245 1.69 -6.13 5.21
C ALA A 245 1.54 -5.91 3.71
N ASP A 246 2.68 -5.77 3.03
CA ASP A 246 2.73 -5.77 1.57
C ASP A 246 2.00 -6.99 0.99
N ASN A 247 1.12 -6.77 0.02
CA ASN A 247 0.30 -7.82 -0.58
C ASN A 247 1.08 -8.68 -1.60
N VAL A 248 2.18 -9.28 -1.15
CA VAL A 248 3.02 -10.22 -1.91
C VAL A 248 3.47 -11.41 -1.06
N GLN A 249 3.68 -12.59 -1.64
CA GLN A 249 4.16 -13.74 -0.87
C GLN A 249 5.67 -13.66 -0.61
N ARG A 250 6.46 -13.26 -1.62
CA ARG A 250 7.92 -13.20 -1.55
C ARG A 250 8.42 -11.77 -1.40
N ASN A 251 9.47 -11.59 -0.62
CA ASN A 251 10.14 -10.30 -0.40
C ASN A 251 9.16 -9.20 0.08
N VAL A 252 8.30 -9.53 1.05
CA VAL A 252 7.36 -8.59 1.67
C VAL A 252 8.08 -7.29 2.03
N GLY A 253 7.61 -6.15 1.53
CA GLY A 253 8.33 -4.87 1.68
C GLY A 253 8.12 -4.17 3.02
N TYR A 254 7.01 -4.43 3.71
CA TYR A 254 6.67 -3.76 4.96
C TYR A 254 5.67 -4.57 5.81
N ILE A 255 5.67 -4.27 7.12
CA ILE A 255 4.58 -4.57 8.05
C ILE A 255 4.18 -3.25 8.74
N CYS A 256 2.91 -2.88 8.62
CA CYS A 256 2.30 -1.77 9.34
C CYS A 256 1.47 -2.31 10.52
N ASN A 257 1.69 -1.73 11.70
CA ASN A 257 0.93 -2.01 12.92
C ASN A 257 -0.13 -0.91 13.12
N CYS A 258 -1.32 -1.15 12.58
CA CYS A 258 -2.34 -0.14 12.34
C CYS A 258 -3.35 -0.03 13.48
N CYS A 259 -3.65 1.19 13.93
CA CYS A 259 -4.81 1.48 14.78
C CYS A 259 -6.04 1.82 13.92
N GLY A 260 -7.23 1.47 14.41
CA GLY A 260 -8.49 1.77 13.72
C GLY A 260 -8.77 3.27 13.55
N CYS A 261 -8.22 4.14 14.41
CA CYS A 261 -8.50 5.58 14.39
C CYS A 261 -7.64 6.39 13.41
N CYS A 262 -6.36 6.07 13.23
CA CYS A 262 -5.45 6.89 12.41
C CYS A 262 -5.18 6.30 11.01
N CYS A 263 -5.16 4.98 10.85
CA CYS A 263 -4.78 4.33 9.59
C CYS A 263 -5.63 4.79 8.40
N GLY A 264 -4.97 5.30 7.35
CA GLY A 264 -5.64 5.79 6.14
C GLY A 264 -6.44 4.70 5.43
N MET A 265 -5.92 3.47 5.38
CA MET A 265 -6.63 2.34 4.76
C MET A 265 -7.89 1.95 5.55
N PHE A 266 -7.83 1.87 6.90
CA PHE A 266 -9.03 1.63 7.71
C PHE A 266 -10.03 2.78 7.65
N LYS A 267 -9.56 4.02 7.57
CA LYS A 267 -10.44 5.17 7.35
C LYS A 267 -11.15 5.10 5.99
N ALA A 268 -10.45 4.70 4.93
CA ALA A 268 -11.06 4.52 3.62
C ALA A 268 -12.17 3.46 3.64
N MET A 269 -11.95 2.34 4.32
CA MET A 269 -12.98 1.30 4.50
C MET A 269 -14.22 1.84 5.23
N LYS A 270 -14.02 2.57 6.34
CA LYS A 270 -15.12 3.03 7.21
C LYS A 270 -15.86 4.26 6.68
N THR A 271 -15.17 5.15 5.98
CA THR A 271 -15.72 6.46 5.57
C THR A 271 -16.32 6.39 4.17
N PHE A 272 -15.70 5.62 3.28
CA PHE A 272 -16.06 5.57 1.86
C PHE A 272 -16.62 4.19 1.44
N ASN A 273 -16.92 3.31 2.40
CA ASN A 273 -17.42 1.95 2.15
C ASN A 273 -16.52 1.12 1.21
N LEU A 274 -15.22 1.44 1.16
CA LEU A 274 -14.22 0.74 0.38
C LEU A 274 -13.75 -0.50 1.13
N ASN A 275 -14.68 -1.44 1.39
CA ASN A 275 -14.49 -2.63 2.24
C ASN A 275 -13.36 -3.58 1.80
N LYS A 276 -12.72 -3.32 0.66
CA LYS A 276 -11.60 -4.06 0.13
C LYS A 276 -10.31 -3.25 0.06
N ALA A 277 -10.21 -2.08 0.70
CA ALA A 277 -8.99 -1.26 0.68
C ALA A 277 -7.77 -1.98 1.28
N ILE A 278 -8.01 -2.91 2.22
CA ILE A 278 -7.04 -3.90 2.68
C ILE A 278 -7.56 -5.27 2.24
N VAL A 279 -6.73 -6.08 1.60
CA VAL A 279 -7.08 -7.46 1.28
C VAL A 279 -7.19 -8.28 2.57
N SER A 280 -8.30 -8.97 2.79
CA SER A 280 -8.50 -9.82 3.97
C SER A 280 -7.48 -10.97 4.02
N SER A 281 -7.18 -11.47 5.21
CA SER A 281 -6.43 -12.73 5.35
C SER A 281 -7.27 -13.94 4.89
N ASN A 282 -6.65 -15.11 4.76
CA ASN A 282 -7.37 -16.38 4.53
C ASN A 282 -8.21 -16.86 5.72
N TRP A 283 -8.26 -16.08 6.80
CA TRP A 283 -8.93 -16.40 8.03
C TRP A 283 -10.11 -15.47 8.27
N VAL A 284 -11.10 -15.95 9.02
CA VAL A 284 -12.28 -15.19 9.41
C VAL A 284 -12.65 -15.51 10.85
N MET A 285 -13.17 -14.50 11.56
CA MET A 285 -13.62 -14.62 12.94
C MET A 285 -14.75 -15.63 13.06
N GLN A 286 -14.66 -16.52 14.04
CA GLN A 286 -15.71 -17.41 14.49
C GLN A 286 -16.06 -17.11 15.95
N ILE A 287 -17.35 -17.15 16.28
CA ILE A 287 -17.85 -16.88 17.63
C ILE A 287 -18.53 -18.14 18.15
N GLU A 288 -18.02 -18.68 19.25
CA GLU A 288 -18.67 -19.75 19.99
C GLU A 288 -19.77 -19.16 20.87
N GLN A 289 -21.01 -19.22 20.38
CA GLN A 289 -22.15 -18.53 21.01
C GLN A 289 -22.44 -19.03 22.42
N SER A 290 -22.15 -20.30 22.74
CA SER A 290 -22.29 -20.86 24.10
C SER A 290 -21.40 -20.16 25.12
N LYS A 291 -20.15 -19.80 24.74
CA LYS A 291 -19.17 -19.11 25.60
C LYS A 291 -19.32 -17.60 25.60
N CYS A 292 -20.00 -17.03 24.60
CA CYS A 292 -20.12 -15.59 24.46
C CYS A 292 -21.05 -14.98 25.53
N THR A 293 -20.50 -14.10 26.37
CA THR A 293 -21.26 -13.43 27.45
C THR A 293 -21.91 -12.12 27.02
N GLY A 294 -21.63 -11.62 25.81
CA GLY A 294 -22.15 -10.33 25.33
C GLY A 294 -21.50 -9.09 25.96
N CYS A 295 -20.31 -9.21 26.55
CA CYS A 295 -19.63 -8.10 27.25
C CYS A 295 -19.15 -6.95 26.34
N GLY A 296 -19.12 -7.15 25.02
CA GLY A 296 -18.74 -6.13 24.03
C GLY A 296 -17.24 -5.77 24.00
N ALA A 297 -16.34 -6.55 24.61
CA ALA A 297 -14.91 -6.25 24.53
C ALA A 297 -14.39 -6.27 23.07
N CYS A 298 -14.86 -7.24 22.28
CA CYS A 298 -14.50 -7.36 20.87
C CYS A 298 -15.00 -6.20 20.00
N THR A 299 -16.15 -5.59 20.33
CA THR A 299 -16.70 -4.47 19.54
C THR A 299 -15.83 -3.23 19.66
N ARG A 300 -15.30 -2.95 20.87
CA ARG A 300 -14.45 -1.79 21.16
C ARG A 300 -13.06 -1.87 20.51
N ILE A 301 -12.53 -3.08 20.31
CA ILE A 301 -11.16 -3.28 19.79
C ILE A 301 -11.13 -3.53 18.27
N CYS A 302 -12.27 -3.79 17.64
CA CYS A 302 -12.31 -4.06 16.20
C CYS A 302 -11.84 -2.83 15.41
N PRO A 303 -10.75 -2.91 14.62
CA PRO A 303 -10.22 -1.74 13.91
C PRO A 303 -11.22 -1.15 12.89
N LEU A 304 -12.11 -1.99 12.37
CA LEU A 304 -13.17 -1.62 11.43
C LEU A 304 -14.50 -1.28 12.10
N GLY A 305 -14.69 -1.58 13.40
CA GLY A 305 -15.96 -1.35 14.09
C GLY A 305 -17.13 -2.19 13.56
N ILE A 306 -16.88 -3.36 12.97
CA ILE A 306 -17.90 -4.19 12.29
C ILE A 306 -18.54 -5.26 13.18
N ILE A 307 -18.07 -5.41 14.43
CA ILE A 307 -18.62 -6.38 15.38
C ILE A 307 -19.75 -5.69 16.16
N SER A 308 -20.93 -6.29 16.15
CA SER A 308 -22.12 -5.79 16.86
C SER A 308 -22.55 -6.76 17.97
N LEU A 309 -23.40 -6.27 18.88
CA LEU A 309 -24.10 -7.09 19.87
C LEU A 309 -25.56 -7.23 19.44
N GLN A 310 -25.98 -8.43 19.08
CA GLN A 310 -27.36 -8.76 18.75
C GLN A 310 -28.08 -9.26 20.00
N GLU A 311 -29.32 -8.82 20.19
CA GLU A 311 -30.17 -9.36 21.25
C GLU A 311 -30.70 -10.74 20.85
N GLU A 312 -30.63 -11.67 21.79
CA GLU A 312 -31.16 -13.02 21.68
C GLU A 312 -32.12 -13.22 22.85
N VAL A 313 -33.37 -13.58 22.54
CA VAL A 313 -34.41 -13.86 23.52
C VAL A 313 -34.50 -15.38 23.68
N ILE A 314 -34.14 -15.89 24.85
CA ILE A 314 -34.26 -17.31 25.20
C ILE A 314 -35.21 -17.40 26.40
N GLY A 315 -36.48 -17.74 26.15
CA GLY A 315 -37.55 -17.64 27.15
C GLY A 315 -37.72 -16.19 27.62
N ASP A 316 -37.81 -15.96 28.94
CA ASP A 316 -37.95 -14.62 29.53
C ASP A 316 -36.62 -13.86 29.69
N LYS A 317 -35.48 -14.46 29.34
CA LYS A 317 -34.16 -13.86 29.53
C LYS A 317 -33.65 -13.23 28.23
N LYS A 318 -33.39 -11.92 28.26
CA LYS A 318 -32.66 -11.21 27.22
C LYS A 318 -31.17 -11.39 27.40
N ARG A 319 -30.49 -11.94 26.40
CA ARG A 319 -29.03 -12.00 26.33
C ARG A 319 -28.55 -11.23 25.11
N ARG A 320 -27.31 -10.76 25.15
CA ARG A 320 -26.65 -10.16 23.98
C ARG A 320 -25.53 -11.07 23.53
N LYS A 321 -25.39 -11.23 22.22
CA LYS A 321 -24.36 -12.06 21.60
C LYS A 321 -23.60 -11.25 20.56
N ALA A 322 -22.29 -11.46 20.50
CA ALA A 322 -21.48 -10.84 19.46
C ALA A 322 -21.83 -11.45 18.10
N SER A 323 -21.85 -10.59 17.07
CA SER A 323 -22.07 -10.95 15.67
C SER A 323 -21.14 -10.12 14.78
N CYS A 324 -20.71 -10.69 13.65
CA CYS A 324 -19.81 -10.04 12.70
C CYS A 324 -20.10 -10.56 11.29
N SER A 325 -20.19 -9.66 10.31
CA SER A 325 -20.26 -10.06 8.90
C SER A 325 -18.91 -10.61 8.43
N GLU A 326 -18.92 -11.78 7.80
CA GLU A 326 -17.72 -12.43 7.26
C GLU A 326 -17.13 -11.70 6.05
N ASP A 327 -17.98 -11.03 5.27
CA ASP A 327 -17.62 -10.34 4.02
C ASP A 327 -16.75 -9.10 4.26
N ILE A 328 -16.92 -8.46 5.42
CA ILE A 328 -16.20 -7.23 5.78
C ILE A 328 -15.07 -7.53 6.79
N CYS A 329 -15.13 -8.67 7.47
CA CYS A 329 -14.09 -9.08 8.41
C CYS A 329 -12.76 -9.26 7.69
N LEU A 330 -11.69 -8.62 8.19
CA LEU A 330 -10.34 -8.80 7.63
C LEU A 330 -9.65 -10.09 8.09
N GLY A 331 -10.16 -10.74 9.14
CA GLY A 331 -9.49 -11.88 9.78
C GLY A 331 -8.22 -11.51 10.54
N CYS A 332 -8.08 -10.26 11.00
CA CYS A 332 -6.87 -9.80 11.71
C CYS A 332 -6.70 -10.42 13.11
N GLY A 333 -7.73 -11.02 13.69
CA GLY A 333 -7.69 -11.65 15.01
C GLY A 333 -7.50 -10.72 16.21
N VAL A 334 -7.60 -9.39 16.05
CA VAL A 334 -7.49 -8.45 17.19
C VAL A 334 -8.56 -8.71 18.25
N CYS A 335 -9.77 -9.09 17.84
CA CYS A 335 -10.88 -9.41 18.75
C CYS A 335 -10.63 -10.66 19.60
N TYR A 336 -9.85 -11.64 19.11
CA TYR A 336 -9.49 -12.85 19.84
C TYR A 336 -8.81 -12.49 21.17
N ALA A 337 -7.78 -11.66 21.12
CA ALA A 337 -6.99 -11.27 22.30
C ALA A 337 -7.81 -10.50 23.36
N SER A 338 -8.96 -9.91 22.97
CA SER A 338 -9.84 -9.20 23.90
C SER A 338 -10.86 -10.10 24.61
N CYS A 339 -11.08 -11.32 24.11
CA CYS A 339 -12.10 -12.22 24.63
C CYS A 339 -11.60 -13.06 25.80
N LYS A 340 -11.80 -12.57 27.03
CA LYS A 340 -11.45 -13.28 28.27
C LYS A 340 -12.24 -14.57 28.53
N PHE A 341 -13.29 -14.83 27.73
CA PHE A 341 -14.16 -16.01 27.86
C PHE A 341 -13.83 -17.11 26.84
N GLY A 342 -12.81 -16.91 25.99
CA GLY A 342 -12.43 -17.89 24.96
C GLY A 342 -13.53 -18.16 23.93
N ALA A 343 -14.41 -17.18 23.68
CA ALA A 343 -15.55 -17.32 22.79
C ALA A 343 -15.25 -16.94 21.32
N ILE A 344 -14.04 -16.46 21.02
CA ILE A 344 -13.64 -16.03 19.68
C ILE A 344 -12.44 -16.87 19.26
N SER A 345 -12.46 -17.36 18.03
CA SER A 345 -11.35 -18.02 17.33
C SER A 345 -11.35 -17.59 15.86
N LEU A 346 -10.35 -18.02 15.10
CA LEU A 346 -10.27 -17.80 13.66
C LEU A 346 -10.41 -19.14 12.95
N ARG A 347 -11.17 -19.17 11.87
CA ARG A 347 -11.29 -20.34 10.99
C ARG A 347 -10.89 -19.99 9.56
N PRO A 348 -10.48 -20.97 8.73
CA PRO A 348 -10.26 -20.73 7.32
C PRO A 348 -11.53 -20.21 6.64
N ARG A 349 -11.35 -19.32 5.66
CA ARG A 349 -12.42 -18.93 4.74
C ARG A 349 -12.77 -20.08 3.81
N SER A 350 -14.03 -20.14 3.37
CA SER A 350 -14.49 -21.09 2.35
C SER A 350 -13.76 -20.92 1.02
N GLN A 351 -13.43 -19.69 0.66
CA GLN A 351 -12.61 -19.36 -0.49
C GLN A 351 -11.30 -18.71 -0.04
N ARG A 352 -10.17 -19.28 -0.49
CA ARG A 352 -8.86 -18.67 -0.25
C ARG A 352 -8.75 -17.33 -0.98
N VAL A 353 -8.23 -16.34 -0.26
CA VAL A 353 -7.90 -15.03 -0.76
C VAL A 353 -6.59 -15.12 -1.52
N PHE A 354 -6.63 -14.72 -2.79
CA PHE A 354 -5.45 -14.71 -3.64
C PHE A 354 -4.45 -13.63 -3.18
N THR A 355 -3.19 -14.01 -3.04
CA THR A 355 -2.08 -13.11 -2.76
C THR A 355 -1.05 -13.23 -3.88
N PRO A 356 -0.70 -12.15 -4.60
CA PRO A 356 0.32 -12.17 -5.64
C PRO A 356 1.66 -12.73 -5.14
N GLU A 357 2.39 -13.47 -5.97
CA GLU A 357 3.66 -14.08 -5.57
C GLU A 357 4.75 -13.00 -5.37
N THR A 358 4.84 -12.05 -6.30
CA THR A 358 5.87 -10.99 -6.30
C THR A 358 5.28 -9.59 -6.45
N THR A 359 6.08 -8.56 -6.14
CA THR A 359 5.73 -7.15 -6.38
C THR A 359 5.42 -6.89 -7.86
N PHE A 360 6.11 -7.56 -8.77
CA PHE A 360 5.83 -7.44 -10.21
C PHE A 360 4.42 -7.92 -10.54
N ASP A 361 4.02 -9.10 -10.05
CA ASP A 361 2.69 -9.66 -10.30
C ASP A 361 1.61 -8.74 -9.73
N LYS A 362 1.81 -8.26 -8.49
CA LYS A 362 0.93 -7.30 -7.84
C LYS A 362 0.75 -6.03 -8.69
N ILE A 363 1.86 -5.41 -9.13
CA ILE A 363 1.84 -4.19 -9.94
C ILE A 363 1.11 -4.41 -11.27
N ILE A 364 1.33 -5.53 -11.96
CA ILE A 364 0.65 -5.81 -13.24
C ILE A 364 -0.85 -6.00 -13.04
N MET A 365 -1.27 -6.78 -12.04
CA MET A 365 -2.68 -6.98 -11.72
C MET A 365 -3.37 -5.65 -11.37
N MET A 366 -2.73 -4.86 -10.51
CA MET A 366 -3.16 -3.50 -10.15
C MET A 366 -3.30 -2.60 -11.38
N ALA A 367 -2.35 -2.65 -12.31
CA ALA A 367 -2.37 -1.85 -13.53
C ALA A 367 -3.50 -2.28 -14.50
N ILE A 368 -3.81 -3.58 -14.59
CA ILE A 368 -4.94 -4.09 -15.37
C ILE A 368 -6.27 -3.60 -14.77
N GLU A 369 -6.47 -3.85 -13.48
CA GLU A 369 -7.72 -3.52 -12.78
C GLU A 369 -8.04 -2.03 -12.78
N ARG A 370 -7.00 -1.18 -12.75
CA ARG A 370 -7.15 0.28 -12.73
C ARG A 370 -6.99 0.93 -14.10
N GLY A 371 -6.88 0.16 -15.19
CA GLY A 371 -6.76 0.70 -16.56
C GLY A 371 -5.44 1.44 -16.86
N LYS A 372 -4.38 1.16 -16.10
CA LYS A 372 -3.05 1.80 -16.20
C LYS A 372 -1.98 0.93 -16.82
N LEU A 373 -2.35 -0.25 -17.33
CA LEU A 373 -1.39 -1.18 -17.95
C LEU A 373 -0.67 -0.54 -19.14
N THR A 374 -1.38 0.25 -19.97
CA THR A 374 -0.80 0.96 -21.11
C THR A 374 0.25 1.97 -20.67
N ASN A 375 -0.03 2.75 -19.62
CA ASN A 375 0.92 3.69 -19.02
C ASN A 375 2.19 2.94 -18.59
N LEU A 376 2.03 1.83 -17.85
CA LEU A 376 3.16 1.05 -17.37
C LEU A 376 3.98 0.43 -18.51
N ILE A 377 3.32 -0.16 -19.52
CA ILE A 377 3.96 -0.84 -20.65
C ILE A 377 4.70 0.15 -21.54
N PHE A 378 4.04 1.24 -21.94
CA PHE A 378 4.53 2.18 -22.92
C PHE A 378 5.25 3.40 -22.33
N ASP A 379 5.51 3.39 -21.01
CA ASP A 379 6.28 4.45 -20.35
C ASP A 379 7.70 4.62 -20.91
N ASP A 380 8.28 3.50 -21.36
CA ASP A 380 9.55 3.44 -22.06
C ASP A 380 9.47 2.34 -23.15
N PRO A 381 9.02 2.67 -24.37
CA PRO A 381 8.85 1.71 -25.47
C PRO A 381 10.14 0.97 -25.83
N SER A 382 11.31 1.55 -25.55
CA SER A 382 12.63 0.96 -25.83
C SER A 382 12.95 -0.31 -25.03
N ARG A 383 12.08 -0.71 -24.09
CA ARG A 383 12.28 -1.86 -23.20
C ARG A 383 11.20 -2.95 -23.31
N LEU A 384 10.26 -2.88 -24.25
CA LEU A 384 9.35 -4.00 -24.51
C LEU A 384 10.11 -5.17 -25.15
N SER A 385 10.57 -6.13 -24.35
CA SER A 385 11.08 -7.40 -24.85
C SER A 385 9.94 -8.42 -25.05
N HIS A 386 10.11 -9.37 -25.97
CA HIS A 386 9.16 -10.47 -26.18
C HIS A 386 8.90 -11.29 -24.89
N ARG A 387 9.93 -11.47 -24.03
CA ARG A 387 9.79 -12.16 -22.73
C ARG A 387 8.93 -11.36 -21.75
N ALA A 388 9.09 -10.04 -21.69
CA ALA A 388 8.25 -9.19 -20.85
C ALA A 388 6.80 -9.19 -21.34
N LEU A 389 6.59 -9.12 -22.66
CA LEU A 389 5.27 -9.21 -23.26
C LEU A 389 4.61 -10.58 -23.00
N GLY A 390 5.36 -11.69 -23.14
CA GLY A 390 4.87 -13.04 -22.81
C GLY A 390 4.47 -13.20 -21.34
N ARG A 391 5.21 -12.62 -20.40
CA ARG A 391 4.82 -12.59 -18.99
C ARG A 391 3.55 -11.79 -18.76
N VAL A 392 3.41 -10.63 -19.39
CA VAL A 392 2.19 -9.82 -19.32
C VAL A 392 1.00 -10.60 -19.88
N MET A 393 1.14 -11.25 -21.04
CA MET A 393 0.08 -12.07 -21.63
C MET A 393 -0.31 -13.24 -20.73
N ASN A 394 0.65 -13.96 -20.16
CA ASN A 394 0.38 -15.06 -19.22
C ASN A 394 -0.29 -14.57 -17.92
N ILE A 395 0.06 -13.39 -17.39
CA ILE A 395 -0.63 -12.80 -16.22
C ILE A 395 -2.06 -12.42 -16.59
N ILE A 396 -2.26 -11.82 -17.76
CA ILE A 396 -3.59 -11.52 -18.29
C ILE A 396 -4.39 -12.82 -18.33
N GLU A 397 -3.95 -13.86 -19.04
CA GLU A 397 -4.63 -15.15 -19.17
C GLU A 397 -4.95 -15.83 -17.83
N LYS A 398 -4.08 -15.70 -16.82
CA LYS A 398 -4.25 -16.36 -15.51
C LYS A 398 -4.99 -15.54 -14.47
N SER A 399 -5.11 -14.24 -14.65
CA SER A 399 -5.72 -13.37 -13.64
C SER A 399 -7.25 -13.60 -13.53
N PRO A 400 -7.82 -13.73 -12.31
CA PRO A 400 -9.25 -13.92 -12.13
C PRO A 400 -10.15 -12.84 -12.77
N PRO A 401 -9.79 -11.53 -12.74
CA PRO A 401 -10.54 -10.51 -13.46
C PRO A 401 -10.60 -10.78 -14.96
N VAL A 402 -9.53 -11.31 -15.55
CA VAL A 402 -9.48 -11.63 -16.98
C VAL A 402 -10.17 -12.96 -17.28
N LYS A 403 -10.20 -13.94 -16.37
CA LYS A 403 -11.11 -15.11 -16.53
C LYS A 403 -12.59 -14.68 -16.56
N ALA A 404 -12.95 -13.61 -15.84
CA ALA A 404 -14.29 -13.01 -15.89
C ALA A 404 -14.50 -12.05 -17.09
N VAL A 405 -13.44 -11.32 -17.51
CA VAL A 405 -13.47 -10.26 -18.54
C VAL A 405 -13.11 -10.76 -19.94
N ILE A 406 -12.51 -11.95 -20.11
CA ILE A 406 -12.28 -12.62 -21.42
C ILE A 406 -13.62 -12.90 -22.15
N ASN A 407 -14.74 -12.87 -21.43
CA ASN A 407 -16.09 -12.93 -21.99
C ASN A 407 -16.72 -11.56 -22.29
N SER A 408 -16.06 -10.44 -21.97
CA SER A 408 -16.49 -9.10 -22.40
C SER A 408 -15.75 -8.71 -23.69
N GLN A 409 -16.49 -8.57 -24.79
CA GLN A 409 -15.96 -8.18 -26.10
C GLN A 409 -15.10 -6.89 -26.14
N PRO A 410 -15.34 -5.84 -25.31
CA PRO A 410 -14.60 -4.58 -25.45
C PRO A 410 -13.10 -4.68 -25.10
N PHE A 411 -12.75 -5.49 -24.09
CA PHE A 411 -11.35 -5.58 -23.62
C PHE A 411 -10.46 -6.31 -24.63
N LYS A 412 -10.99 -7.35 -25.30
CA LYS A 412 -10.33 -8.02 -26.41
C LYS A 412 -10.06 -7.05 -27.56
N SER A 413 -11.03 -6.23 -27.95
CA SER A 413 -10.89 -5.32 -29.09
C SER A 413 -9.83 -4.24 -28.86
N VAL A 414 -9.89 -3.47 -27.77
CA VAL A 414 -8.97 -2.33 -27.60
C VAL A 414 -7.54 -2.79 -27.30
N PHE A 415 -7.35 -3.80 -26.43
CA PHE A 415 -6.02 -4.29 -26.06
C PHE A 415 -5.35 -5.04 -27.21
N LEU A 416 -6.04 -5.98 -27.87
CA LEU A 416 -5.48 -6.67 -29.03
C LEU A 416 -5.29 -5.72 -30.20
N ASN A 417 -6.22 -4.81 -30.50
CA ASN A 417 -6.02 -3.87 -31.62
C ASN A 417 -4.87 -2.89 -31.35
N THR A 418 -4.65 -2.45 -30.11
CA THR A 418 -3.52 -1.58 -29.78
C THR A 418 -2.18 -2.32 -29.85
N ILE A 419 -2.14 -3.58 -29.38
CA ILE A 419 -0.95 -4.43 -29.51
C ILE A 419 -0.70 -4.76 -30.97
N LEU A 420 -1.71 -5.21 -31.72
CA LEU A 420 -1.61 -5.56 -33.14
C LEU A 420 -1.22 -4.35 -33.98
N ALA A 421 -1.79 -3.16 -33.74
CA ALA A 421 -1.40 -1.95 -34.46
C ALA A 421 0.06 -1.55 -34.19
N LYS A 422 0.56 -1.72 -32.96
CA LYS A 422 1.96 -1.41 -32.63
C LYS A 422 2.94 -2.51 -33.06
N VAL A 423 2.53 -3.78 -33.02
CA VAL A 423 3.32 -4.91 -33.54
C VAL A 423 3.45 -4.78 -35.06
N LYS A 424 2.37 -4.39 -35.75
CA LYS A 424 2.38 -4.11 -37.19
C LYS A 424 3.31 -2.95 -37.52
N LYS A 425 3.22 -1.85 -36.75
CA LYS A 425 4.12 -0.70 -36.90
C LYS A 425 5.60 -1.04 -36.63
N LEU A 426 5.90 -1.93 -35.69
CA LEU A 426 7.26 -2.41 -35.42
C LEU A 426 7.76 -3.42 -36.45
N ALA A 427 6.86 -4.13 -37.13
CA ALA A 427 7.19 -5.06 -38.21
C ALA A 427 7.38 -4.34 -39.55
N ASP A 428 6.78 -3.16 -39.73
CA ASP A 428 6.94 -2.32 -40.93
C ASP A 428 8.21 -1.43 -40.87
N ASP A 429 8.88 -1.34 -39.71
CA ASP A 429 10.13 -0.58 -39.48
C ASP A 429 11.41 -1.48 -39.54
N TYR A 430 11.28 -2.73 -39.97
CA TYR A 430 12.37 -3.69 -40.29
C TYR A 430 12.25 -4.14 -41.75
#